data_AF-A0A944N0Q6-F1
#
_entry.id   AF-A0A944N0Q6-F1
#
_cell.length_a   1.000
_cell.length_b   1.000
_cell.length_c   1.000
_cell.angle_alpha   90.00
_cell.angle_beta   90.00
_cell.angle_gamma   90.00
#
_symmetry.space_group_name_H-M   'P 1'
#
loop_
_entity.id
_entity.type
_entity.pdbx_description
1 polymer ?
#
loop_
_entity_poly.entity_id
_entity_poly.type
_entity_poly.pdbx_seq_one_letter_code
_entity_poly.pdbx_strand_id
1 'polypeptide(L)' 'DSVFGLEAVCRVPGVSDRILVPRNAWSDATAWEDAARTLSEKFRQNFVPYANEAGVAVVQAGPAS' A
#
# COMPACT_ATOMS: atom_id res chain seq x y z
N ASP A 1 0.49 -1.56 -7.24
CA ASP A 1 1.12 -0.44 -6.50
C ASP A 1 2.53 -0.84 -6.10
N SER A 2 3.52 0.07 -6.08
CA SER A 2 4.92 -0.30 -5.81
C SER A 2 5.25 -0.50 -4.33
N VAL A 3 4.40 -0.05 -3.41
CA VAL A 3 4.63 -0.13 -1.96
C VAL A 3 3.94 -1.36 -1.37
N PHE A 4 2.65 -1.52 -1.68
CA PHE A 4 1.80 -2.59 -1.13
C PHE A 4 1.58 -3.75 -2.11
N GLY A 5 1.98 -3.64 -3.37
CA GLY A 5 1.77 -4.70 -4.37
C GLY A 5 0.31 -4.92 -4.76
N LEU A 6 -0.63 -4.07 -4.32
CA LEU A 6 -2.06 -4.24 -4.58
C LEU A 6 -2.44 -3.91 -6.02
N GLU A 7 -3.41 -4.67 -6.53
CA GLU A 7 -4.14 -4.35 -7.76
C GLU A 7 -5.22 -3.31 -7.44
N ALA A 8 -5.05 -2.11 -7.98
CA ALA A 8 -6.00 -1.02 -7.79
C ALA A 8 -6.86 -0.84 -9.05
N VAL A 9 -8.14 -0.53 -8.86
CA VAL A 9 -9.05 -0.17 -9.96
C VAL A 9 -8.72 1.25 -10.42
N CYS A 10 -8.32 1.40 -11.68
CA CYS A 10 -7.91 2.70 -12.23
C CYS A 10 -9.04 3.50 -12.91
N ARG A 11 -10.25 2.94 -13.02
CA ARG A 11 -11.40 3.61 -13.65
C ARG A 11 -12.72 3.10 -13.07
N VAL A 12 -13.58 4.03 -12.66
CA VAL A 12 -14.95 3.74 -12.21
C VAL A 12 -15.89 4.80 -12.80
N PRO A 13 -16.98 4.43 -13.49
CA PRO A 13 -17.93 5.40 -14.04
C PRO A 13 -18.47 6.36 -12.97
N GLY A 14 -18.45 7.67 -13.27
CA GLY A 14 -18.92 8.71 -12.34
C GLY A 14 -17.94 9.04 -11.20
N VAL A 15 -16.77 8.41 -11.15
CA VAL A 15 -15.74 8.67 -10.13
C VAL A 15 -14.51 9.28 -10.81
N SER A 16 -13.91 10.28 -10.16
CA SER A 16 -12.67 10.89 -10.66
C SER A 16 -11.50 9.93 -10.52
N ASP A 17 -10.78 9.68 -11.63
CA ASP A 17 -9.55 8.87 -11.64
C ASP A 17 -8.49 9.43 -10.66
N ARG A 18 -8.55 10.72 -10.32
CA ARG A 18 -7.66 11.38 -9.36
C ARG A 18 -7.73 10.74 -7.97
N ILE A 19 -8.90 10.29 -7.52
CA ILE A 19 -9.05 9.69 -6.19
C ILE A 19 -8.83 8.18 -6.18
N LEU A 20 -8.85 7.54 -7.36
CA LEU A 20 -8.63 6.09 -7.51
C LEU A 20 -7.16 5.71 -7.38
N VAL A 21 -6.26 6.63 -7.73
CA VAL A 21 -4.82 6.49 -7.56
C VAL A 21 -4.39 7.39 -6.40
N PRO A 22 -4.09 6.85 -5.20
CA PRO A 22 -3.83 7.64 -4.00
C PRO A 22 -2.77 8.73 -4.20
N ARG A 23 -1.69 8.45 -4.95
CA ARG A 23 -0.64 9.42 -5.32
C ARG A 23 -1.20 10.68 -5.98
N ASN A 24 -2.23 10.54 -6.81
CA ASN A 24 -2.82 11.66 -7.56
C ASN A 24 -3.76 12.52 -6.70
N ALA A 25 -4.21 12.00 -5.57
CA ALA A 25 -5.08 12.72 -4.63
C ALA A 25 -4.30 13.70 -3.76
N TRP A 26 -2.99 13.53 -3.62
CA TRP A 26 -2.12 14.38 -2.82
C TRP A 26 -1.63 15.58 -3.62
N SER A 27 -1.43 16.72 -2.95
CA SER A 27 -0.85 17.92 -3.57
C SER A 27 0.66 17.79 -3.80
N ASP A 28 1.32 16.95 -3.01
CA ASP A 28 2.75 16.66 -3.09
C ASP A 28 2.96 15.15 -3.21
N ALA A 29 3.56 14.74 -4.33
CA ALA A 29 3.84 13.34 -4.62
C ALA A 29 4.92 12.75 -3.70
N THR A 30 5.92 13.55 -3.31
CA THR A 30 6.99 13.11 -2.40
C THR A 30 6.42 12.86 -1.00
N ALA A 31 5.56 13.75 -0.52
CA ALA A 31 4.88 13.56 0.77
C ALA A 31 4.02 12.28 0.78
N TRP A 32 3.37 11.96 -0.33
CA TRP A 32 2.65 10.68 -0.48
C TRP A 32 3.59 9.49 -0.44
N GLU A 33 4.72 9.52 -1.16
CA GLU A 33 5.70 8.43 -1.19
C GLU A 33 6.27 8.15 0.22
N ASP A 34 6.59 9.19 0.98
CA ASP A 34 7.10 9.07 2.34
C ASP A 34 6.03 8.53 3.31
N ALA A 35 4.78 8.98 3.17
CA ALA A 35 3.66 8.47 3.95
C ALA A 35 3.39 6.98 3.65
N ALA A 36 3.41 6.59 2.38
CA ALA A 36 3.21 5.21 1.95
C ALA A 36 4.31 4.29 2.48
N ARG A 37 5.58 4.70 2.38
CA ARG A 37 6.74 3.94 2.92
C ARG A 37 6.67 3.81 4.44
N THR A 38 6.34 4.91 5.14
CA THR A 38 6.17 4.88 6.60
C THR A 38 5.04 3.94 7.02
N LEU A 39 3.92 3.94 6.27
CA LEU A 39 2.80 3.05 6.55
C LEU A 39 3.18 1.58 6.30
N SER A 40 3.87 1.29 5.21
CA SER A 40 4.38 -0.04 4.89
C SER A 40 5.25 -0.61 6.02
N GLU A 41 6.19 0.19 6.53
CA GLU A 41 7.05 -0.23 7.64
C GLU A 41 6.24 -0.50 8.92
N LYS A 42 5.21 0.31 9.22
CA LYS A 42 4.30 0.05 10.34
C LYS A 42 3.56 -1.27 10.18
N PHE A 43 3.09 -1.60 8.97
CA PHE A 43 2.44 -2.89 8.69
C PHE A 43 3.42 -4.04 8.94
N ARG A 44 4.65 -3.94 8.43
CA ARG A 44 5.69 -4.96 8.63
C ARG A 44 6.01 -5.17 10.10
N GLN A 45 6.27 -4.09 10.85
CA GLN A 45 6.57 -4.15 12.28
C GLN A 45 5.42 -4.76 13.09
N ASN A 46 4.19 -4.33 12.83
CA ASN A 46 3.01 -4.87 13.48
C ASN A 46 2.80 -6.36 13.16
N PHE A 47 3.26 -6.83 12.00
CA PHE A 47 3.07 -8.21 11.57
C PHE A 47 4.10 -9.19 12.15
N VAL A 48 5.25 -8.72 12.64
CA VAL A 48 6.32 -9.57 13.18
C VAL A 48 5.83 -10.64 14.18
N PRO A 49 4.98 -10.31 15.18
CA PRO A 49 4.51 -11.30 16.15
C PRO A 49 3.69 -12.44 15.54
N TYR A 50 3.06 -12.20 14.38
CA TYR A 50 2.14 -13.14 13.73
C TYR A 50 2.78 -13.95 12.59
N ALA A 51 4.02 -13.63 12.22
CA ALA A 51 4.67 -14.19 11.02
C ALA A 51 4.78 -15.73 11.07
N ASN A 52 4.94 -16.31 12.26
CA ASN A 52 5.06 -17.76 12.45
C ASN A 52 3.72 -18.50 12.28
N GLU A 53 2.59 -17.80 12.46
CA GLU A 53 1.25 -18.39 12.41
C GLU A 53 0.57 -18.17 11.04
N ALA A 54 0.98 -17.15 10.30
CA ALA A 54 0.28 -16.71 9.09
C ALA A 54 0.58 -17.56 7.83
N GLY A 55 1.60 -18.41 7.86
CA GLY A 55 2.03 -19.21 6.71
C GLY A 55 2.74 -18.39 5.62
N VAL A 56 3.51 -19.08 4.78
CA VAL A 56 4.44 -18.45 3.82
C VAL A 56 3.73 -17.52 2.83
N ALA A 57 2.56 -17.90 2.33
CA ALA A 57 1.82 -17.11 1.35
C ALA A 57 1.41 -15.73 1.91
N VAL A 58 1.00 -15.66 3.18
CA VAL A 58 0.59 -14.41 3.81
C VAL A 58 1.81 -13.54 4.12
N VAL A 59 2.91 -14.14 4.58
CA VAL A 59 4.17 -13.41 4.80
C VAL A 59 4.67 -12.77 3.50
N GLN A 60 4.56 -13.47 2.36
CA GLN A 60 5.00 -12.97 1.05
C GLN A 60 4.05 -11.95 0.42
N ALA A 61 2.78 -11.90 0.85
CA ALA A 61 1.81 -10.91 0.40
C ALA A 61 1.95 -9.55 1.11
N GLY A 62 2.86 -9.45 2.08
CA GLY A 62 3.13 -8.19 2.78
C GLY A 62 3.76 -7.11 1.87
N PRO A 63 3.81 -5.86 2.35
CA PRO A 63 4.42 -4.76 1.61
C PRO A 63 5.90 -5.01 1.25
N ALA A 64 6.29 -4.63 0.03
CA ALA A 64 7.58 -4.95 -0.57
C ALA A 64 8.72 -3.98 -0.18
N SER A 65 8.40 -2.80 0.37
CA SER A 65 9.37 -1.72 0.66
C SER A 65 9.06 -1.00 1.95
#